data_AF-R5PPT9-F1
#
_entry.id   AF-R5PPT9-F1
#
_cell.length_a   1.000
_cell.length_b   1.000
_cell.length_c   1.000
_cell.angle_alpha   90.00
_cell.angle_beta   90.00
_cell.angle_gamma   90.00
#
_symmetry.space_group_name_H-M   'P 1'
#
loop_
_entity.id
_entity.type
_entity.pdbx_description
1 polymer ?
#
loop_
_entity_poly.entity_id
_entity_poly.type
_entity_poly.pdbx_seq_one_letter_code
_entity_poly.pdbx_strand_id
1 'polypeptide(L)'
;MNITTIVEKDETGLNQINEAVNKFEDEGLLYAISQNNLDEFTIMQNKLMVESYNKKLDMEIASLWRFANTFNTDYATTNNKCFECAHLLFNRIRQSVSCLKKVYKTLSPRINKKHPDPEKNKTSAFLKAYCLHGNYTGDLFGIDSFPQYVVDFLKTLEEFFGKIIFAIKICRQVITKEAEIRKDPNQLLIIYNKTKEKANNTTVKQMLTIINMQGFDSSKAIPVYPKITNELAKWFHNLEWEEFCSILISEIRTSALKNGLTDVEQILFGDNRELAIDTRYVVQHFDELSFAKGRKDNSHGGNKINAKAIAMLQKWCMVVGKGNEYSFVEKFFHDTYQGKYSLVRNSAVQGQKSNYDSEEYEKFKQEVEKLAQKRHAHNEKDSKIVPISAIN
;
A
#
# COMPACT_ATOMS: atom_id res chain seq x y z
N MET A 1 -17.97 19.27 39.61
CA MET A 1 -18.30 18.45 38.43
C MET A 1 -17.52 18.99 37.24
N ASN A 2 -16.88 18.15 36.43
CA ASN A 2 -16.11 18.61 35.26
C ASN A 2 -16.81 18.15 33.98
N ILE A 3 -17.14 19.09 33.08
CA ILE A 3 -17.63 18.77 31.73
C ILE A 3 -16.43 18.41 30.87
N THR A 4 -16.38 17.17 30.39
CA THR A 4 -15.38 16.73 29.43
C THR A 4 -15.90 16.86 28.01
N THR A 5 -14.98 17.02 27.07
CA THR A 5 -15.27 16.97 25.64
C THR A 5 -14.51 15.82 25.00
N ILE A 6 -14.16 14.79 25.78
CA ILE A 6 -13.48 13.61 25.27
C ILE A 6 -14.49 12.83 24.42
N VAL A 7 -14.06 12.45 23.22
CA VAL A 7 -14.81 11.57 22.31
C VAL A 7 -13.79 10.54 21.87
N GLU A 8 -14.13 9.27 22.00
CA GLU A 8 -13.30 8.15 21.56
C GLU A 8 -13.16 8.19 20.04
N LYS A 9 -12.00 7.77 19.52
CA LYS A 9 -11.71 7.82 18.08
C LYS A 9 -12.00 6.47 17.45
N ASP A 10 -13.23 6.01 17.61
CA ASP A 10 -13.72 4.70 17.20
C ASP A 10 -15.15 4.84 16.64
N GLU A 11 -15.83 3.75 16.29
CA GLU A 11 -17.20 3.87 15.77
C GLU A 11 -18.19 4.41 16.82
N THR A 12 -17.98 4.10 18.10
CA THR A 12 -18.77 4.59 19.23
C THR A 12 -18.77 6.11 19.31
N GLY A 13 -17.60 6.74 19.18
CA GLY A 13 -17.48 8.19 19.16
C GLY A 13 -18.17 8.83 17.96
N LEU A 14 -18.12 8.21 16.76
CA LEU A 14 -18.81 8.71 15.58
C LEU A 14 -20.32 8.67 15.79
N ASN A 15 -20.82 7.59 16.39
CA ASN A 15 -22.24 7.42 16.72
C ASN A 15 -22.70 8.45 17.74
N GLN A 16 -21.92 8.69 18.80
CA GLN A 16 -22.22 9.73 19.80
C GLN A 16 -22.34 11.12 19.17
N ILE A 17 -21.42 11.48 18.28
CA ILE A 17 -21.50 12.76 17.57
C ILE A 17 -22.73 12.79 16.67
N ASN A 18 -22.97 11.74 15.89
CA ASN A 18 -24.11 11.68 15.00
C ASN A 18 -25.42 11.86 15.77
N GLU A 19 -25.60 11.16 16.89
CA GLU A 19 -26.79 11.29 17.73
C GLU A 19 -26.94 12.70 18.30
N ALA A 20 -25.87 13.30 18.81
CA ALA A 20 -25.92 14.65 19.37
C ALA A 20 -26.32 15.69 18.31
N VAL A 21 -25.79 15.56 17.10
CA VAL A 21 -26.09 16.51 16.01
C VAL A 21 -27.49 16.30 15.44
N ASN A 22 -27.98 15.06 15.36
CA ASN A 22 -29.35 14.78 14.91
C ASN A 22 -30.44 15.15 15.94
N LYS A 23 -30.07 15.32 17.21
CA LYS A 23 -30.96 15.83 18.27
C LYS A 23 -30.99 17.36 18.34
N PHE A 24 -30.34 18.04 17.41
CA PHE A 24 -30.37 19.49 17.35
C PHE A 24 -31.78 19.97 16.97
N GLU A 25 -32.34 20.83 17.80
CA GLU A 25 -33.60 21.55 17.59
C GLU A 25 -33.38 23.02 17.98
N ASP A 26 -33.98 23.94 17.22
CA ASP A 26 -33.83 25.38 17.43
C ASP A 26 -34.28 25.79 18.83
N GLU A 27 -35.40 25.23 19.29
CA GLU A 27 -35.98 25.46 20.61
C GLU A 27 -35.01 25.07 21.73
N GLY A 28 -34.29 23.96 21.56
CA GLY A 28 -33.29 23.49 22.51
C GLY A 28 -32.10 24.45 22.60
N LEU A 29 -31.68 25.03 21.47
CA LEU A 29 -30.60 26.02 21.47
C LEU A 29 -31.05 27.34 22.12
N LEU A 30 -32.24 27.83 21.78
CA LEU A 30 -32.83 29.02 22.38
C LEU A 30 -32.94 28.88 23.91
N TYR A 31 -33.41 27.71 24.36
CA TYR A 31 -33.40 27.35 25.78
C TYR A 31 -31.99 27.40 26.37
N ALA A 32 -30.99 26.82 25.70
CA ALA A 32 -29.60 26.81 26.17
C ALA A 32 -28.98 28.22 26.24
N ILE A 33 -29.29 29.11 25.29
CA ILE A 33 -28.86 30.51 25.28
C ILE A 33 -29.44 31.25 26.49
N SER A 34 -30.74 31.07 26.73
CA SER A 34 -31.46 31.65 27.88
C SER A 34 -30.89 31.15 29.22
N GLN A 35 -30.79 29.83 29.41
CA GLN A 35 -30.30 29.24 30.66
C GLN A 35 -28.86 29.63 31.00
N ASN A 36 -28.03 29.88 29.99
CA ASN A 36 -26.64 30.29 30.20
C ASN A 36 -26.44 31.81 30.23
N ASN A 37 -27.50 32.61 30.03
CA ASN A 37 -27.43 34.08 29.92
C ASN A 37 -26.30 34.51 28.97
N LEU A 38 -26.29 33.98 27.74
CA LEU A 38 -25.29 34.36 26.75
C LEU A 38 -25.62 35.77 26.21
N ASP A 39 -24.65 36.67 26.28
CA ASP A 39 -24.78 38.02 25.73
C ASP A 39 -24.52 38.04 24.22
N GLU A 40 -24.89 39.15 23.58
CA GLU A 40 -24.72 39.37 22.14
C GLU A 40 -23.26 39.17 21.71
N PHE A 41 -22.30 39.71 22.47
CA PHE A 41 -20.88 39.56 22.17
C PHE A 41 -20.45 38.09 22.15
N THR A 42 -20.85 37.30 23.14
CA THR A 42 -20.54 35.86 23.21
C THR A 42 -21.18 35.11 22.05
N ILE A 43 -22.43 35.42 21.70
CA ILE A 43 -23.13 34.77 20.58
C ILE A 43 -22.42 35.07 19.25
N MET A 44 -22.08 36.34 19.00
CA MET A 44 -21.34 36.73 17.81
C MET A 44 -19.95 36.08 17.71
N GLN A 45 -19.22 35.98 18.83
CA GLN A 45 -17.91 35.29 18.85
C GLN A 45 -18.05 33.80 18.54
N ASN A 46 -19.08 33.13 19.07
CA ASN A 46 -19.34 31.73 18.73
C ASN A 46 -19.76 31.57 17.27
N LYS A 47 -20.59 32.47 16.73
CA LYS A 47 -20.95 32.49 15.30
C LYS A 47 -19.70 32.55 14.41
N LEU A 48 -18.84 33.55 14.63
CA LEU A 48 -17.60 33.72 13.85
C LEU A 48 -16.67 32.51 13.97
N MET A 49 -16.58 31.91 15.16
CA MET A 49 -15.84 30.66 15.36
C MET A 49 -16.42 29.55 14.47
N VAL A 50 -17.73 29.31 14.53
CA VAL A 50 -18.40 28.26 13.74
C VAL A 50 -18.22 28.50 12.24
N GLU A 51 -18.39 29.73 11.75
CA GLU A 51 -18.15 30.07 10.34
C GLU A 51 -16.72 29.73 9.88
N SER A 52 -15.72 30.02 10.71
CA SER A 52 -14.32 29.67 10.42
C SER A 52 -14.11 28.16 10.32
N TYR A 53 -14.74 27.39 11.19
CA TYR A 53 -14.69 25.92 11.15
C TYR A 53 -15.52 25.34 10.02
N ASN A 54 -16.62 25.98 9.63
CA ASN A 54 -17.47 25.55 8.53
C ASN A 54 -16.69 25.55 7.20
N LYS A 55 -15.89 26.59 6.95
CA LYS A 55 -14.97 26.64 5.80
C LYS A 55 -13.92 25.52 5.82
N LYS A 56 -13.44 25.13 7.01
CA LYS A 56 -12.50 24.00 7.16
C LYS A 56 -13.19 22.67 6.94
N LEU A 57 -14.43 22.52 7.41
CA LEU A 57 -15.26 21.34 7.22
C LEU A 57 -15.51 21.06 5.74
N ASP A 58 -15.73 22.10 4.91
CA ASP A 58 -15.85 21.92 3.46
C ASP A 58 -14.59 21.26 2.85
N MET A 59 -13.40 21.66 3.28
CA MET A 59 -12.14 21.05 2.85
C MET A 59 -11.97 19.62 3.39
N GLU A 60 -12.35 19.40 4.65
CA GLU A 60 -12.34 18.07 5.28
C GLU A 60 -13.29 17.12 4.54
N ILE A 61 -14.50 17.55 4.19
CA ILE A 61 -15.50 16.79 3.41
C ILE A 61 -14.95 16.45 2.03
N ALA A 62 -14.37 17.41 1.31
CA ALA A 62 -13.80 17.15 -0.01
C ALA A 62 -12.66 16.10 0.05
N SER A 63 -11.81 16.18 1.07
CA SER A 63 -10.74 15.20 1.32
C SER A 63 -11.30 13.83 1.70
N LEU A 64 -12.32 13.80 2.56
CA LEU A 64 -13.01 12.59 2.99
C LEU A 64 -13.71 11.88 1.83
N TRP A 65 -14.35 12.64 0.93
CA TRP A 65 -15.03 12.10 -0.24
C TRP A 65 -14.03 11.46 -1.22
N ARG A 66 -12.88 12.10 -1.47
CA ARG A 66 -11.79 11.51 -2.26
C ARG A 66 -11.28 10.21 -1.63
N PHE A 67 -11.09 10.21 -0.32
CA PHE A 67 -10.65 9.02 0.42
C PHE A 67 -11.67 7.88 0.34
N ALA A 68 -12.96 8.18 0.53
CA ALA A 68 -14.02 7.18 0.49
C ALA A 68 -14.11 6.45 -0.87
N ASN A 69 -13.77 7.14 -1.95
CA ASN A 69 -13.77 6.56 -3.30
C ASN A 69 -12.57 5.66 -3.59
N THR A 70 -11.44 5.81 -2.87
CA THR A 70 -10.20 5.08 -3.18
C THR A 70 -9.82 4.06 -2.11
N PHE A 71 -10.17 4.27 -0.85
CA PHE A 71 -9.71 3.46 0.28
C PHE A 71 -10.01 1.96 0.07
N ASN A 72 -11.29 1.61 -0.14
CA ASN A 72 -11.73 0.23 -0.33
C ASN A 72 -11.40 -0.36 -1.72
N THR A 73 -10.55 0.30 -2.52
CA THR A 73 -10.18 -0.17 -3.87
C THR A 73 -8.80 -0.81 -3.93
N ASP A 74 -7.97 -0.58 -2.92
CA ASP A 74 -6.61 -1.13 -2.80
C ASP A 74 -6.55 -2.07 -1.59
N TYR A 75 -5.90 -3.23 -1.74
CA TYR A 75 -5.81 -4.25 -0.69
C TYR A 75 -4.91 -3.82 0.48
N ALA A 76 -3.80 -3.15 0.14
CA ALA A 76 -2.84 -2.57 1.07
C ALA A 76 -2.80 -1.06 0.85
N THR A 77 -2.87 -0.31 1.95
CA THR A 77 -2.97 1.16 1.97
C THR A 77 -2.05 1.72 3.05
N THR A 78 -1.88 3.04 3.10
CA THR A 78 -1.00 3.69 4.08
C THR A 78 -1.72 3.96 5.40
N ASN A 79 -1.08 3.65 6.53
CA ASN A 79 -1.53 3.81 7.92
C ASN A 79 -2.52 2.75 8.44
N ASN A 80 -2.45 1.54 7.93
CA ASN A 80 -3.27 0.39 8.32
C ASN A 80 -2.93 -0.18 9.70
N LYS A 81 -1.69 0.00 10.16
CA LYS A 81 -1.26 -0.59 11.45
C LYS A 81 -1.61 0.21 12.69
N CYS A 82 -1.87 1.51 12.53
CA CYS A 82 -1.96 2.39 13.69
C CYS A 82 -3.39 2.52 14.22
N PHE A 83 -4.42 2.33 13.39
CA PHE A 83 -5.76 2.87 13.67
C PHE A 83 -6.86 2.12 12.91
N GLU A 84 -7.93 1.71 13.60
CA GLU A 84 -9.17 1.22 12.96
C GLU A 84 -9.66 2.25 11.92
N CYS A 85 -10.35 1.80 10.87
CA CYS A 85 -10.92 2.65 9.82
C CYS A 85 -11.65 3.88 10.38
N ALA A 86 -12.42 3.70 11.46
CA ALA A 86 -13.10 4.76 12.19
C ALA A 86 -12.15 5.84 12.75
N HIS A 87 -10.97 5.47 13.24
CA HIS A 87 -10.00 6.40 13.78
C HIS A 87 -9.34 7.26 12.68
N LEU A 88 -9.03 6.68 11.51
CA LEU A 88 -8.53 7.44 10.35
C LEU A 88 -9.56 8.46 9.89
N LEU A 89 -10.83 8.04 9.81
CA LEU A 89 -11.96 8.89 9.47
C LEU A 89 -12.16 10.02 10.50
N PHE A 90 -12.02 9.70 11.80
CA PHE A 90 -12.07 10.68 12.89
C PHE A 90 -10.99 11.76 12.79
N ASN A 91 -9.76 11.38 12.43
CA ASN A 91 -8.67 12.33 12.25
C ASN A 91 -8.92 13.26 11.06
N ARG A 92 -9.64 12.80 10.02
CA ARG A 92 -10.00 13.61 8.85
C ARG A 92 -11.05 14.69 9.14
N ILE A 93 -11.90 14.50 10.15
CA ILE A 93 -12.91 15.48 10.60
C ILE A 93 -12.53 16.18 11.91
N ARG A 94 -11.25 16.10 12.32
CA ARG A 94 -10.79 16.48 13.66
C ARG A 94 -11.08 17.94 14.00
N GLN A 95 -10.93 18.86 13.04
CA GLN A 95 -11.18 20.29 13.33
C GLN A 95 -12.65 20.52 13.58
N SER A 96 -13.51 19.88 12.79
CA SER A 96 -14.95 19.98 12.91
C SER A 96 -15.45 19.40 14.24
N VAL A 97 -14.91 18.24 14.65
CA VAL A 97 -15.14 17.67 15.99
C VAL A 97 -14.65 18.61 17.11
N SER A 98 -13.54 19.31 16.91
CA SER A 98 -13.03 20.29 17.89
C SER A 98 -13.97 21.49 18.05
N CYS A 99 -14.54 22.00 16.95
CA CYS A 99 -15.55 23.06 16.99
C CYS A 99 -16.80 22.59 17.74
N LEU A 100 -17.31 21.42 17.37
CA LEU A 100 -18.47 20.78 17.98
C LEU A 100 -18.36 20.71 19.51
N LYS A 101 -17.19 20.28 19.99
CA LYS A 101 -16.85 20.22 21.41
C LYS A 101 -16.91 21.60 22.09
N LYS A 102 -16.47 22.66 21.43
CA LYS A 102 -16.52 24.03 21.95
C LYS A 102 -17.97 24.53 22.02
N VAL A 103 -18.75 24.32 20.95
CA VAL A 103 -20.16 24.71 20.88
C VAL A 103 -20.96 24.05 22.00
N TYR A 104 -20.94 22.72 22.12
CA TYR A 104 -21.71 22.04 23.18
C TYR A 104 -21.22 22.39 24.58
N LYS A 105 -19.94 22.71 24.76
CA LYS A 105 -19.42 23.19 26.04
C LYS A 105 -19.98 24.57 26.40
N THR A 106 -20.10 25.48 25.44
CA THR A 106 -20.72 26.80 25.64
C THR A 106 -22.20 26.68 26.00
N LEU A 107 -22.89 25.70 25.40
CA LEU A 107 -24.32 25.45 25.61
C LEU A 107 -24.62 24.56 26.83
N SER A 108 -23.59 24.08 27.52
CA SER A 108 -23.72 23.29 28.73
C SER A 108 -23.81 24.17 29.98
N PRO A 109 -24.40 23.69 31.09
CA PRO A 109 -24.46 24.41 32.35
C PRO A 109 -23.09 24.97 32.79
N ARG A 110 -23.03 26.26 33.12
CA ARG A 110 -21.83 26.87 33.71
C ARG A 110 -21.55 26.24 35.08
N ILE A 111 -20.41 25.57 35.22
CA ILE A 111 -19.98 25.01 36.50
C ILE A 111 -19.15 26.05 37.26
N ASN A 112 -19.63 26.42 38.45
CA ASN A 112 -18.85 27.24 39.37
C ASN A 112 -17.62 26.47 39.86
N LYS A 113 -16.42 26.93 39.47
CA LYS A 113 -15.13 26.31 39.82
C LYS A 113 -14.76 26.38 41.31
N LYS A 114 -15.55 27.05 42.15
CA LYS A 114 -15.20 27.28 43.57
C LYS A 114 -15.23 26.00 44.43
N HIS A 115 -15.91 24.94 44.01
CA HIS A 115 -15.89 23.64 44.69
C HIS A 115 -15.82 22.48 43.68
N PRO A 116 -14.62 22.12 43.18
CA PRO A 116 -14.45 20.95 42.35
C PRO A 116 -14.50 19.71 43.24
N ASP A 117 -15.68 19.11 43.32
CA ASP A 117 -15.89 17.79 43.93
C ASP A 117 -15.11 16.73 43.12
N PRO A 118 -14.04 16.11 43.68
CA PRO A 118 -13.14 15.22 42.95
C PRO A 118 -13.76 13.87 42.57
N GLU A 119 -14.88 13.48 43.20
CA GLU A 119 -15.56 12.20 42.94
C GLU A 119 -16.73 12.28 41.94
N LYS A 120 -17.12 13.49 41.49
CA LYS A 120 -18.21 13.63 40.51
C LYS A 120 -17.75 13.36 39.09
N ASN A 121 -18.03 12.14 38.63
CA ASN A 121 -18.00 11.63 37.24
C ASN A 121 -17.85 12.72 36.16
N LYS A 122 -16.70 12.69 35.48
CA LYS A 122 -16.44 13.44 34.24
C LYS A 122 -17.57 13.14 33.25
N THR A 123 -18.44 14.11 32.97
CA THR A 123 -19.58 13.92 32.08
C THR A 123 -19.35 14.64 30.77
N SER A 124 -19.62 13.97 29.65
CA SER A 124 -19.44 14.51 28.31
C SER A 124 -20.37 15.70 28.05
N ALA A 125 -19.87 16.76 27.40
CA ALA A 125 -20.68 17.91 26.95
C ALA A 125 -21.82 17.46 26.01
N PHE A 126 -21.61 16.39 25.25
CA PHE A 126 -22.60 15.77 24.37
C PHE A 126 -23.76 15.09 25.13
N LEU A 127 -23.64 14.89 26.44
CA LEU A 127 -24.67 14.28 27.29
C LEU A 127 -25.32 15.29 28.25
N LYS A 128 -24.89 16.56 28.24
CA LYS A 128 -25.31 17.57 29.23
C LYS A 128 -25.63 18.94 28.68
N ALA A 129 -25.38 19.19 27.39
CA ALA A 129 -25.77 20.44 26.78
C ALA A 129 -27.29 20.62 26.92
N TYR A 130 -27.72 21.82 27.36
CA TYR A 130 -29.14 22.10 27.57
C TYR A 130 -29.95 21.94 26.28
N CYS A 131 -29.31 22.15 25.13
CA CYS A 131 -29.93 21.96 23.82
C CYS A 131 -30.24 20.50 23.45
N LEU A 132 -29.74 19.51 24.20
CA LEU A 132 -29.98 18.08 23.92
C LEU A 132 -30.93 17.41 24.91
N HIS A 133 -31.08 18.00 26.11
CA HIS A 133 -31.74 17.36 27.26
C HIS A 133 -32.59 18.33 28.10
N GLY A 134 -32.78 19.57 27.65
CA GLY A 134 -33.64 20.53 28.32
C GLY A 134 -35.11 20.15 28.21
N ASN A 135 -35.89 20.39 29.27
CA ASN A 135 -37.35 20.37 29.17
C ASN A 135 -37.80 21.72 28.62
N TYR A 136 -37.81 21.86 27.31
CA TYR A 136 -38.30 23.07 26.62
C TYR A 136 -39.60 22.75 25.89
N THR A 137 -40.54 23.69 25.96
CA THR A 137 -41.71 23.75 25.10
C THR A 137 -41.43 24.80 24.04
N GLY A 138 -41.77 24.53 22.77
CA GLY A 138 -41.49 25.47 21.68
C GLY A 138 -42.03 26.86 21.96
N ASP A 139 -41.26 27.88 21.56
CA ASP A 139 -41.66 29.26 21.75
C ASP A 139 -42.93 29.54 20.94
N LEU A 140 -43.91 30.20 21.58
CA LEU A 140 -45.19 30.56 20.98
C LEU A 140 -45.03 31.53 19.80
N PHE A 141 -43.92 32.27 19.75
CA PHE A 141 -43.67 33.33 18.77
C PHE A 141 -42.67 32.95 17.68
N GLY A 142 -42.08 31.75 17.76
CA GLY A 142 -41.14 31.22 16.76
C GLY A 142 -39.76 31.88 16.78
N ILE A 143 -38.85 31.40 15.94
CA ILE A 143 -37.46 31.88 15.88
C ILE A 143 -37.34 33.35 15.45
N ASP A 144 -38.30 33.85 14.66
CA ASP A 144 -38.28 35.21 14.09
C ASP A 144 -38.54 36.32 15.13
N SER A 145 -39.03 35.98 16.32
CA SER A 145 -39.17 36.94 17.41
C SER A 145 -37.86 37.23 18.16
N PHE A 146 -36.78 36.51 17.86
CA PHE A 146 -35.48 36.71 18.48
C PHE A 146 -34.63 37.76 17.75
N PRO A 147 -33.67 38.41 18.44
CA PRO A 147 -32.75 39.32 17.80
C PRO A 147 -31.99 38.67 16.64
N GLN A 148 -31.70 39.45 15.59
CA GLN A 148 -31.06 38.96 14.37
C GLN A 148 -29.76 38.18 14.63
N TYR A 149 -28.95 38.59 15.61
CA TYR A 149 -27.71 37.90 15.95
C TYR A 149 -27.93 36.47 16.49
N VAL A 150 -29.08 36.20 17.12
CA VAL A 150 -29.48 34.85 17.59
C VAL A 150 -29.90 34.00 16.39
N VAL A 151 -30.77 34.56 15.54
CA VAL A 151 -31.27 33.89 14.33
C VAL A 151 -30.12 33.52 13.39
N ASP A 152 -29.19 34.44 13.19
CA ASP A 152 -27.99 34.21 12.38
C ASP A 152 -27.09 33.10 12.95
N PHE A 153 -26.94 33.05 14.27
CA PHE A 153 -26.14 32.02 14.92
C PHE A 153 -26.78 30.64 14.79
N LEU A 154 -28.12 30.56 14.93
CA LEU A 154 -28.91 29.35 14.69
C LEU A 154 -28.69 28.80 13.28
N LYS A 155 -28.91 29.63 12.25
CA LYS A 155 -28.69 29.25 10.84
C LYS A 155 -27.26 28.77 10.58
N THR A 156 -26.28 29.42 11.20
CA THR A 156 -24.86 29.03 11.08
C THR A 156 -24.60 27.66 11.70
N LEU A 157 -25.24 27.35 12.83
CA LEU A 157 -25.13 26.05 13.48
C LEU A 157 -25.86 24.96 12.69
N GLU A 158 -27.06 25.22 12.17
CA GLU A 158 -27.81 24.31 11.31
C GLU A 158 -26.97 23.87 10.10
N GLU A 159 -26.38 24.84 9.38
CA GLU A 159 -25.54 24.55 8.23
C GLU A 159 -24.32 23.69 8.62
N PHE A 160 -23.65 24.06 9.72
CA PHE A 160 -22.49 23.34 10.23
C PHE A 160 -22.86 21.90 10.63
N PHE A 161 -23.96 21.72 11.35
CA PHE A 161 -24.47 20.43 11.81
C PHE A 161 -24.91 19.54 10.65
N GLY A 162 -25.61 20.08 9.65
CA GLY A 162 -25.95 19.37 8.42
C GLY A 162 -24.72 18.82 7.71
N LYS A 163 -23.64 19.61 7.62
CA LYS A 163 -22.36 19.16 7.04
C LYS A 163 -21.65 18.11 7.89
N ILE A 164 -21.71 18.19 9.22
CA ILE A 164 -21.18 17.14 10.11
C ILE A 164 -21.91 15.81 9.88
N ILE A 165 -23.26 15.83 9.82
CA ILE A 165 -24.06 14.64 9.53
C ILE A 165 -23.65 14.04 8.19
N PHE A 166 -23.48 14.89 7.16
CA PHE A 166 -23.02 14.44 5.85
C PHE A 166 -21.63 13.80 5.90
N ALA A 167 -20.68 14.41 6.62
CA ALA A 167 -19.34 13.85 6.79
C ALA A 167 -19.38 12.47 7.49
N ILE A 168 -20.16 12.34 8.57
CA ILE A 168 -20.30 11.06 9.28
C ILE A 168 -20.96 10.00 8.40
N LYS A 169 -21.94 10.38 7.57
CA LYS A 169 -22.54 9.47 6.59
C LYS A 169 -21.50 8.90 5.63
N ILE A 170 -20.58 9.73 5.12
CA ILE A 170 -19.48 9.26 4.28
C ILE A 170 -18.57 8.30 5.07
N CYS A 171 -18.22 8.65 6.31
CA CYS A 171 -17.41 7.77 7.17
C CYS A 171 -18.04 6.38 7.34
N ARG A 172 -19.34 6.33 7.66
CA ARG A 172 -20.09 5.08 7.80
C ARG A 172 -20.12 4.27 6.51
N GLN A 173 -20.31 4.91 5.35
CA GLN A 173 -20.28 4.21 4.06
C GLN A 173 -18.94 3.50 3.82
N VAL A 174 -17.81 4.11 4.21
CA VAL A 174 -16.50 3.48 4.08
C VAL A 174 -16.38 2.26 4.98
N ILE A 175 -16.78 2.39 6.26
CA ILE A 175 -16.74 1.31 7.26
C ILE A 175 -17.64 0.14 6.82
N THR A 176 -18.88 0.41 6.42
CA THR A 176 -19.82 -0.62 5.98
C THR A 176 -19.29 -1.35 4.75
N LYS A 177 -18.81 -0.63 3.73
CA LYS A 177 -18.27 -1.23 2.51
C LYS A 177 -17.01 -2.07 2.79
N GLU A 178 -16.16 -1.64 3.71
CA GLU A 178 -15.01 -2.43 4.15
C GLU A 178 -15.46 -3.75 4.80
N ALA A 179 -16.43 -3.68 5.72
CA ALA A 179 -16.98 -4.85 6.40
C ALA A 179 -17.69 -5.82 5.44
N GLU A 180 -18.37 -5.30 4.41
CA GLU A 180 -18.96 -6.09 3.32
C GLU A 180 -17.88 -6.81 2.52
N ILE A 181 -16.84 -6.11 2.08
CA ILE A 181 -15.71 -6.70 1.33
C ILE A 181 -15.04 -7.80 2.17
N ARG A 182 -14.79 -7.56 3.47
CA ARG A 182 -14.18 -8.56 4.36
C ARG A 182 -14.98 -9.88 4.43
N LYS A 183 -16.29 -9.84 4.16
CA LYS A 183 -17.18 -11.01 4.16
C LYS A 183 -17.31 -11.69 2.80
N ASP A 184 -16.83 -11.08 1.72
CA ASP A 184 -16.86 -11.62 0.35
C ASP A 184 -15.44 -12.03 -0.11
N PRO A 185 -15.12 -13.34 -0.08
CA PRO A 185 -13.81 -13.84 -0.51
C PRO A 185 -13.50 -13.57 -1.99
N ASN A 186 -14.51 -13.58 -2.86
CA ASN A 186 -14.32 -13.35 -4.29
C ASN A 186 -13.96 -11.89 -4.54
N GLN A 187 -14.67 -10.96 -3.90
CA GLN A 187 -14.38 -9.54 -3.99
C GLN A 187 -12.99 -9.22 -3.43
N LEU A 188 -12.61 -9.80 -2.29
CA LEU A 188 -11.26 -9.69 -1.74
C LEU A 188 -10.18 -10.16 -2.71
N LEU A 189 -10.39 -11.30 -3.37
CA LEU A 189 -9.44 -11.84 -4.34
C LEU A 189 -9.28 -10.92 -5.56
N ILE A 190 -10.38 -10.35 -6.06
CA ILE A 190 -10.35 -9.37 -7.16
C ILE A 190 -9.53 -8.14 -6.77
N ILE A 191 -9.79 -7.58 -5.58
CA ILE A 191 -9.06 -6.41 -5.07
C ILE A 191 -7.58 -6.74 -4.88
N TYR A 192 -7.28 -7.88 -4.24
CA TYR A 192 -5.92 -8.37 -4.04
C TYR A 192 -5.15 -8.49 -5.36
N ASN A 193 -5.73 -9.14 -6.38
CA ASN A 193 -5.08 -9.32 -7.67
C ASN A 193 -4.79 -7.99 -8.37
N LYS A 194 -5.75 -7.06 -8.32
CA LYS A 194 -5.58 -5.71 -8.87
C LYS A 194 -4.46 -4.95 -8.15
N THR A 195 -4.41 -5.01 -6.83
CA THR A 195 -3.35 -4.36 -6.04
C THR A 195 -2.00 -5.03 -6.27
N LYS A 196 -1.95 -6.36 -6.39
CA LYS A 196 -0.75 -7.12 -6.74
C LYS A 196 -0.20 -6.72 -8.10
N GLU A 197 -1.05 -6.60 -9.11
CA GLU A 197 -0.65 -6.16 -10.45
C GLU A 197 -0.05 -4.74 -10.42
N LYS A 198 -0.71 -3.81 -9.73
CA LYS A 198 -0.22 -2.44 -9.52
C LYS A 198 1.14 -2.43 -8.81
N ALA A 199 1.32 -3.23 -7.75
CA ALA A 199 2.58 -3.33 -7.01
C ALA A 199 3.70 -3.91 -7.88
N ASN A 200 3.40 -4.98 -8.62
CA ASN A 200 4.32 -5.63 -9.56
C ASN A 200 4.80 -4.68 -10.65
N ASN A 201 3.91 -3.86 -11.20
CA ASN A 201 4.26 -2.90 -12.26
C ASN A 201 5.00 -1.66 -11.76
N THR A 202 5.09 -1.45 -10.44
CA THR A 202 5.70 -0.25 -9.84
C THR A 202 6.80 -0.60 -8.84
N THR A 203 6.45 -0.64 -7.55
CA THR A 203 7.38 -0.70 -6.41
C THR A 203 8.16 -2.01 -6.38
N VAL A 204 7.51 -3.15 -6.63
CA VAL A 204 8.17 -4.46 -6.63
C VAL A 204 9.23 -4.54 -7.72
N LYS A 205 8.91 -4.12 -8.95
CA LYS A 205 9.87 -4.10 -10.06
C LYS A 205 11.06 -3.18 -9.76
N GLN A 206 10.83 -2.01 -9.17
CA GLN A 206 11.89 -1.09 -8.77
C GLN A 206 12.78 -1.66 -7.66
N MET A 207 12.17 -2.21 -6.60
CA MET A 207 12.90 -2.81 -5.47
C MET A 207 13.73 -4.01 -5.92
N LEU A 208 13.16 -4.90 -6.74
CA LEU A 208 13.93 -5.99 -7.36
C LEU A 208 15.12 -5.42 -8.12
N THR A 209 14.92 -4.42 -9.00
CA THR A 209 16.02 -3.78 -9.73
C THR A 209 17.13 -3.21 -8.81
N ILE A 210 16.77 -2.57 -7.70
CA ILE A 210 17.73 -2.01 -6.73
C ILE A 210 18.51 -3.11 -6.01
N ILE A 211 17.81 -4.14 -5.51
CA ILE A 211 18.44 -5.30 -4.89
C ILE A 211 19.47 -5.93 -5.85
N ASN A 212 19.15 -5.94 -7.16
CA ASN A 212 20.02 -6.46 -8.20
C ASN A 212 21.29 -5.64 -8.39
N MET A 213 21.17 -4.30 -8.36
CA MET A 213 22.30 -3.37 -8.51
C MET A 213 23.26 -3.44 -7.32
N GLN A 214 22.74 -3.60 -6.10
CA GLN A 214 23.55 -3.53 -4.89
C GLN A 214 24.20 -4.86 -4.47
N GLY A 215 23.87 -5.98 -5.15
CA GLY A 215 24.44 -7.28 -4.81
C GLY A 215 24.10 -7.75 -3.38
N PHE A 216 22.98 -7.27 -2.85
CA PHE A 216 22.58 -7.53 -1.48
C PHE A 216 22.17 -8.99 -1.31
N ASP A 217 22.83 -9.73 -0.41
CA ASP A 217 22.44 -11.09 0.00
C ASP A 217 21.16 -11.02 0.84
N SER A 218 20.07 -10.99 0.09
CA SER A 218 18.73 -10.72 0.58
C SER A 218 18.01 -11.98 1.09
N SER A 219 18.66 -13.15 1.01
CA SER A 219 18.20 -14.41 1.61
C SER A 219 18.03 -14.32 3.13
N LYS A 220 18.73 -13.38 3.78
CA LYS A 220 18.68 -13.14 5.23
C LYS A 220 17.80 -11.96 5.65
N ALA A 221 17.34 -11.13 4.72
CA ALA A 221 16.74 -9.83 5.04
C ALA A 221 15.22 -9.76 4.83
N ILE A 222 14.64 -10.66 4.04
CA ILE A 222 13.20 -10.66 3.76
C ILE A 222 12.56 -11.81 4.52
N PRO A 223 11.70 -11.54 5.52
CA PRO A 223 10.98 -12.59 6.23
C PRO A 223 10.18 -13.46 5.26
N VAL A 224 10.15 -14.76 5.53
CA VAL A 224 9.22 -15.68 4.85
C VAL A 224 7.84 -15.43 5.45
N TYR A 225 6.93 -14.91 4.63
CA TYR A 225 5.56 -14.66 5.05
C TYR A 225 4.65 -15.82 4.64
N PRO A 226 3.62 -16.17 5.43
CA PRO A 226 2.58 -17.09 5.00
C PRO A 226 1.87 -16.52 3.78
N LYS A 227 1.42 -17.40 2.85
CA LYS A 227 0.68 -16.98 1.66
C LYS A 227 -0.54 -16.17 2.07
N ILE A 228 -0.59 -14.90 1.65
CA ILE A 228 -1.71 -13.98 1.96
C ILE A 228 -3.05 -14.58 1.50
N THR A 229 -3.02 -15.36 0.41
CA THR A 229 -4.20 -16.04 -0.15
C THR A 229 -4.94 -16.93 0.84
N ASN A 230 -4.26 -17.43 1.89
CA ASN A 230 -4.87 -18.30 2.90
C ASN A 230 -5.61 -17.52 4.00
N GLU A 231 -5.33 -16.21 4.15
CA GLU A 231 -5.90 -15.36 5.19
C GLU A 231 -6.32 -13.98 4.62
N LEU A 232 -6.89 -13.93 3.41
CA LEU A 232 -7.17 -12.68 2.68
C LEU A 232 -7.97 -11.65 3.49
N ALA A 233 -8.99 -12.08 4.23
CA ALA A 233 -9.82 -11.16 5.01
C ALA A 233 -9.08 -10.56 6.23
N LYS A 234 -8.12 -11.32 6.79
CA LYS A 234 -7.32 -10.91 7.95
C LYS A 234 -6.32 -9.83 7.58
N TRP A 235 -5.75 -9.90 6.38
CA TRP A 235 -4.70 -8.97 5.92
C TRP A 235 -5.24 -7.76 5.15
N PHE A 236 -6.49 -7.79 4.71
CA PHE A 236 -7.15 -6.66 4.05
C PHE A 236 -7.16 -5.42 4.98
N HIS A 237 -6.59 -4.32 4.49
CA HIS A 237 -6.38 -3.08 5.26
C HIS A 237 -5.60 -3.25 6.58
N ASN A 238 -4.82 -4.32 6.72
CA ASN A 238 -3.94 -4.56 7.87
C ASN A 238 -2.46 -4.64 7.46
N LEU A 239 -2.16 -4.32 6.20
CA LEU A 239 -0.81 -4.25 5.65
C LEU A 239 -0.51 -2.85 5.13
N GLU A 240 0.65 -2.33 5.49
CA GLU A 240 1.19 -1.15 4.81
C GLU A 240 1.61 -1.50 3.38
N TRP A 241 1.63 -0.51 2.49
CA TRP A 241 2.03 -0.70 1.09
C TRP A 241 3.42 -1.35 0.95
N GLU A 242 4.39 -0.91 1.76
CA GLU A 242 5.77 -1.41 1.74
C GLU A 242 5.87 -2.86 2.20
N GLU A 243 5.05 -3.25 3.18
CA GLU A 243 4.99 -4.61 3.71
C GLU A 243 4.37 -5.55 2.69
N PHE A 244 3.27 -5.11 2.06
CA PHE A 244 2.65 -5.84 0.96
C PHE A 244 3.65 -6.09 -0.19
N CYS A 245 4.39 -5.07 -0.61
CA CYS A 245 5.43 -5.23 -1.64
C CYS A 245 6.54 -6.20 -1.21
N SER A 246 6.98 -6.13 0.05
CA SER A 246 7.99 -7.03 0.61
C SER A 246 7.53 -8.49 0.61
N ILE A 247 6.26 -8.74 0.94
CA ILE A 247 5.65 -10.07 0.88
C ILE A 247 5.64 -10.59 -0.56
N LEU A 248 5.21 -9.78 -1.53
CA LEU A 248 5.20 -10.18 -2.94
C LEU A 248 6.59 -10.54 -3.45
N ILE A 249 7.62 -9.78 -3.06
CA ILE A 249 9.02 -10.09 -3.39
C ILE A 249 9.43 -11.44 -2.79
N SER A 250 9.05 -11.70 -1.54
CA SER A 250 9.29 -12.97 -0.85
C SER A 250 8.62 -14.16 -1.56
N GLU A 251 7.36 -13.99 -2.00
CA GLU A 251 6.61 -15.01 -2.76
C GLU A 251 7.28 -15.31 -4.11
N ILE A 252 7.63 -14.26 -4.86
CA ILE A 252 8.31 -14.36 -6.15
C ILE A 252 9.61 -15.18 -5.99
N ARG A 253 10.41 -14.87 -4.97
CA ARG A 253 11.68 -15.57 -4.71
C ARG A 253 11.51 -17.01 -4.26
N THR A 254 10.60 -17.25 -3.33
CA THR A 254 10.29 -18.61 -2.86
C THR A 254 9.82 -19.49 -4.01
N SER A 255 9.04 -18.93 -4.96
CA SER A 255 8.62 -19.61 -6.17
C SER A 255 9.80 -19.96 -7.08
N ALA A 256 10.73 -19.03 -7.30
CA ALA A 256 11.93 -19.27 -8.10
C ALA A 256 12.86 -20.34 -7.49
N LEU A 257 13.09 -20.31 -6.17
CA LEU A 257 13.86 -21.34 -5.48
C LEU A 257 13.23 -22.73 -5.63
N LYS A 258 11.91 -22.84 -5.49
CA LYS A 258 11.18 -24.10 -5.75
C LYS A 258 11.31 -24.56 -7.19
N ASN A 259 11.46 -23.63 -8.12
CA ASN A 259 11.71 -23.90 -9.54
C ASN A 259 13.18 -24.19 -9.86
N GLY A 260 14.07 -24.27 -8.86
CA GLY A 260 15.49 -24.58 -9.04
C GLY A 260 16.31 -23.44 -9.66
N LEU A 261 15.81 -22.20 -9.55
CA LEU A 261 16.48 -20.99 -9.98
C LEU A 261 17.25 -20.38 -8.82
N THR A 262 18.46 -19.90 -9.10
CA THR A 262 19.23 -19.04 -8.20
C THR A 262 18.64 -17.62 -8.21
N ASP A 263 18.97 -16.83 -7.18
CA ASP A 263 18.60 -15.41 -7.14
C ASP A 263 19.07 -14.67 -8.40
N VAL A 264 20.29 -14.94 -8.87
CA VAL A 264 20.85 -14.31 -10.08
C VAL A 264 20.06 -14.71 -11.34
N GLU A 265 19.59 -15.94 -11.44
CA GLU A 265 18.79 -16.37 -12.59
C GLU A 265 17.37 -15.82 -12.56
N GLN A 266 16.77 -15.72 -11.39
CA GLN A 266 15.49 -15.02 -11.25
C GLN A 266 15.62 -13.55 -11.66
N ILE A 267 16.76 -12.92 -11.35
CA ILE A 267 17.06 -11.54 -11.76
C ILE A 267 17.16 -11.41 -13.28
N LEU A 268 17.79 -12.37 -13.93
CA LEU A 268 18.06 -12.32 -15.37
C LEU A 268 16.86 -12.75 -16.22
N PHE A 269 16.13 -13.77 -15.76
CA PHE A 269 15.15 -14.50 -16.56
C PHE A 269 13.71 -14.41 -15.99
N GLY A 270 13.54 -13.82 -14.80
CA GLY A 270 12.24 -13.72 -14.13
C GLY A 270 11.66 -15.10 -13.81
N ASP A 271 10.40 -15.30 -14.18
CA ASP A 271 9.71 -16.59 -14.02
C ASP A 271 9.98 -17.57 -15.18
N ASN A 272 10.79 -17.19 -16.18
CA ASN A 272 11.11 -18.05 -17.31
C ASN A 272 12.16 -19.10 -16.94
N ARG A 273 11.70 -20.16 -16.27
CA ARG A 273 12.53 -21.27 -15.78
C ARG A 273 13.25 -22.00 -16.92
N GLU A 274 12.56 -22.28 -18.02
CA GLU A 274 13.13 -22.99 -19.18
C GLU A 274 14.32 -22.22 -19.74
N LEU A 275 14.13 -20.93 -20.04
CA LEU A 275 15.20 -20.08 -20.57
C LEU A 275 16.39 -19.98 -19.61
N ALA A 276 16.14 -19.89 -18.30
CA ALA A 276 17.20 -19.85 -17.30
C ALA A 276 18.04 -21.13 -17.32
N ILE A 277 17.39 -22.29 -17.34
CA ILE A 277 18.07 -23.60 -17.36
C ILE A 277 18.79 -23.81 -18.69
N ASP A 278 18.17 -23.45 -19.82
CA ASP A 278 18.83 -23.52 -21.14
C ASP A 278 20.08 -22.65 -21.18
N THR A 279 19.97 -21.42 -20.68
CA THR A 279 21.11 -20.50 -20.65
C THR A 279 22.20 -21.04 -19.72
N ARG A 280 21.86 -21.59 -18.55
CA ARG A 280 22.83 -22.21 -17.63
C ARG A 280 23.57 -23.36 -18.32
N TYR A 281 22.85 -24.24 -19.00
CA TYR A 281 23.43 -25.35 -19.74
C TYR A 281 24.36 -24.87 -20.87
N VAL A 282 23.92 -23.89 -21.66
CA VAL A 282 24.74 -23.29 -22.73
C VAL A 282 26.03 -22.69 -22.17
N VAL A 283 25.99 -22.03 -21.00
CA VAL A 283 27.18 -21.46 -20.37
C VAL A 283 28.12 -22.55 -19.83
N GLN A 284 27.59 -23.63 -19.25
CA GLN A 284 28.41 -24.77 -18.80
C GLN A 284 29.13 -25.46 -19.97
N HIS A 285 28.46 -25.53 -21.13
CA HIS A 285 28.97 -26.16 -22.35
C HIS A 285 29.50 -25.14 -23.36
N PHE A 286 29.82 -23.92 -22.91
CA PHE A 286 30.13 -22.82 -23.83
C PHE A 286 31.34 -23.10 -24.71
N ASP A 287 32.30 -23.90 -24.23
CA ASP A 287 33.49 -24.33 -24.97
C ASP A 287 33.20 -25.17 -26.22
N GLU A 288 32.00 -25.76 -26.34
CA GLU A 288 31.55 -26.51 -27.52
C GLU A 288 31.20 -25.58 -28.70
N LEU A 289 30.96 -24.30 -28.43
CA LEU A 289 30.65 -23.31 -29.47
C LEU A 289 31.91 -22.98 -30.27
N SER A 290 31.77 -22.89 -31.60
CA SER A 290 32.88 -22.46 -32.47
C SER A 290 33.33 -21.03 -32.15
N PHE A 291 32.44 -20.24 -31.56
CA PHE A 291 32.65 -18.85 -31.16
C PHE A 291 33.38 -18.69 -29.81
N ALA A 292 33.57 -19.75 -29.03
CA ALA A 292 34.02 -19.65 -27.63
C ALA A 292 35.44 -19.09 -27.47
N LYS A 293 36.34 -19.45 -28.39
CA LYS A 293 37.75 -19.07 -28.34
C LYS A 293 37.95 -17.60 -28.71
N GLY A 294 38.42 -16.81 -27.77
CA GLY A 294 38.84 -15.43 -28.00
C GLY A 294 40.34 -15.30 -28.28
N ARG A 295 40.85 -14.07 -28.10
CA ARG A 295 42.26 -13.74 -28.31
C ARG A 295 43.16 -14.39 -27.25
N LYS A 296 44.42 -14.62 -27.60
CA LYS A 296 45.44 -15.14 -26.69
C LYS A 296 45.69 -14.13 -25.55
N ASP A 297 45.72 -14.62 -24.32
CA ASP A 297 46.15 -13.88 -23.13
C ASP A 297 47.58 -14.29 -22.78
N ASN A 298 48.52 -13.43 -23.11
CA ASN A 298 49.94 -13.65 -22.82
C ASN A 298 50.24 -13.64 -21.31
N SER A 299 49.36 -13.08 -20.49
CA SER A 299 49.54 -12.92 -19.04
C SER A 299 49.14 -14.17 -18.25
N HIS A 300 48.22 -14.98 -18.78
CA HIS A 300 47.67 -16.16 -18.10
C HIS A 300 47.96 -17.48 -18.85
N GLY A 301 48.79 -17.44 -19.91
CA GLY A 301 49.23 -18.64 -20.63
C GLY A 301 48.15 -19.37 -21.42
N GLY A 302 47.03 -18.70 -21.77
CA GLY A 302 45.86 -19.32 -22.41
C GLY A 302 45.14 -18.37 -23.37
N ASN A 303 43.96 -18.77 -23.85
CA ASN A 303 43.09 -17.85 -24.61
C ASN A 303 41.99 -17.31 -23.69
N LYS A 304 41.62 -16.04 -23.88
CA LYS A 304 40.42 -15.49 -23.27
C LYS A 304 39.18 -16.07 -23.93
N ILE A 305 38.08 -16.06 -23.21
CA ILE A 305 36.79 -16.30 -23.80
C ILE A 305 36.42 -15.14 -24.74
N ASN A 306 35.71 -15.44 -25.81
CA ASN A 306 35.32 -14.44 -26.79
C ASN A 306 34.22 -13.51 -26.24
N ALA A 307 34.59 -12.26 -25.92
CA ALA A 307 33.66 -11.26 -25.40
C ALA A 307 32.48 -10.98 -26.36
N LYS A 308 32.68 -11.11 -27.68
CA LYS A 308 31.62 -10.95 -28.68
C LYS A 308 30.59 -12.08 -28.57
N ALA A 309 31.04 -13.31 -28.35
CA ALA A 309 30.15 -14.46 -28.16
C ALA A 309 29.28 -14.30 -26.91
N ILE A 310 29.83 -13.76 -25.82
CA ILE A 310 29.04 -13.43 -24.61
C ILE A 310 28.01 -12.32 -24.91
N ALA A 311 28.36 -11.30 -25.70
CA ALA A 311 27.41 -10.25 -26.10
C ALA A 311 26.27 -10.79 -26.98
N MET A 312 26.57 -11.73 -27.89
CA MET A 312 25.54 -12.43 -28.66
C MET A 312 24.67 -13.34 -27.76
N LEU A 313 25.26 -14.00 -26.76
CA LEU A 313 24.49 -14.77 -25.78
C LEU A 313 23.52 -13.89 -24.98
N GLN A 314 23.96 -12.71 -24.54
CA GLN A 314 23.09 -11.72 -23.87
C GLN A 314 21.90 -11.33 -24.74
N LYS A 315 22.09 -11.23 -26.06
CA LYS A 315 21.02 -10.93 -27.02
C LYS A 315 20.06 -12.12 -27.15
N TRP A 316 20.59 -13.34 -27.25
CA TRP A 316 19.79 -14.56 -27.36
C TRP A 316 18.88 -14.78 -26.14
N CYS A 317 19.42 -14.63 -24.93
CA CYS A 317 18.64 -14.79 -23.70
C CYS A 317 17.86 -13.53 -23.28
N MET A 318 17.71 -12.56 -24.20
CA MET A 318 16.93 -11.32 -24.01
C MET A 318 17.37 -10.47 -22.81
N VAL A 319 18.66 -10.44 -22.47
CA VAL A 319 19.19 -9.63 -21.36
C VAL A 319 19.61 -8.23 -21.81
N VAL A 320 19.93 -8.05 -23.09
CA VAL A 320 20.34 -6.74 -23.66
C VAL A 320 19.26 -5.68 -23.45
N GLY A 321 19.66 -4.50 -22.95
CA GLY A 321 18.78 -3.34 -22.77
C GLY A 321 17.92 -3.37 -21.51
N LYS A 322 18.06 -4.41 -20.67
CA LYS A 322 17.32 -4.54 -19.41
C LYS A 322 18.05 -3.96 -18.19
N GLY A 323 19.28 -3.45 -18.35
CA GLY A 323 20.09 -2.92 -17.25
C GLY A 323 20.74 -4.00 -16.36
N ASN A 324 20.59 -5.28 -16.73
CA ASN A 324 21.10 -6.44 -15.98
C ASN A 324 22.35 -7.07 -16.63
N GLU A 325 22.95 -6.42 -17.63
CA GLU A 325 24.08 -6.97 -18.38
C GLU A 325 25.33 -7.19 -17.53
N TYR A 326 25.57 -6.34 -16.54
CA TYR A 326 26.65 -6.53 -15.57
C TYR A 326 26.44 -7.82 -14.77
N SER A 327 25.25 -8.01 -14.20
CA SER A 327 24.91 -9.22 -13.45
C SER A 327 24.99 -10.48 -14.31
N PHE A 328 24.64 -10.38 -15.60
CA PHE A 328 24.79 -11.51 -16.52
C PHE A 328 26.24 -11.93 -16.68
N VAL A 329 27.17 -10.98 -16.91
CA VAL A 329 28.58 -11.33 -17.13
C VAL A 329 29.26 -11.72 -15.83
N GLU A 330 29.21 -10.85 -14.82
CA GLU A 330 30.07 -10.93 -13.64
C GLU A 330 29.51 -11.82 -12.54
N LYS A 331 28.20 -12.08 -12.52
CA LYS A 331 27.56 -12.93 -11.50
C LYS A 331 27.04 -14.25 -12.08
N PHE A 332 26.39 -14.23 -13.24
CA PHE A 332 25.85 -15.46 -13.80
C PHE A 332 26.89 -16.23 -14.63
N PHE A 333 27.47 -15.57 -15.64
CA PHE A 333 28.37 -16.24 -16.58
C PHE A 333 29.65 -16.69 -15.87
N HIS A 334 30.28 -15.82 -15.06
CA HIS A 334 31.50 -16.16 -14.33
C HIS A 334 31.31 -17.31 -13.34
N ASP A 335 30.19 -17.35 -12.60
CA ASP A 335 29.94 -18.41 -11.63
C ASP A 335 29.55 -19.74 -12.32
N THR A 336 28.87 -19.66 -13.46
CA THR A 336 28.36 -20.83 -14.19
C THR A 336 29.41 -21.44 -15.12
N TYR A 337 30.29 -20.63 -15.70
CA TYR A 337 31.30 -21.08 -16.65
C TYR A 337 32.48 -21.72 -15.92
N GLN A 338 32.70 -23.00 -16.19
CA GLN A 338 33.80 -23.80 -15.65
C GLN A 338 34.73 -24.33 -16.76
N GLY A 339 34.71 -23.67 -17.92
CA GLY A 339 35.47 -24.08 -19.10
C GLY A 339 36.94 -23.65 -19.06
N LYS A 340 37.64 -23.89 -20.17
CA LYS A 340 39.10 -23.75 -20.25
C LYS A 340 39.62 -22.34 -20.59
N TYR A 341 38.74 -21.41 -20.97
CA TYR A 341 39.13 -20.05 -21.37
C TYR A 341 39.10 -19.10 -20.18
N SER A 342 40.06 -18.18 -20.11
CA SER A 342 40.05 -17.17 -19.03
C SER A 342 38.91 -16.16 -19.23
N LEU A 343 38.22 -15.82 -18.15
CA LEU A 343 37.06 -14.93 -18.13
C LEU A 343 37.40 -13.50 -18.62
N VAL A 344 36.40 -12.83 -19.19
CA VAL A 344 36.46 -11.41 -19.59
C VAL A 344 35.53 -10.58 -18.72
N ARG A 345 35.91 -9.32 -18.48
CA ARG A 345 35.07 -8.37 -17.74
C ARG A 345 33.92 -7.85 -18.59
N ASN A 346 32.85 -7.42 -17.94
CA ASN A 346 31.66 -6.84 -18.56
C ASN A 346 32.00 -5.71 -19.54
N SER A 347 32.96 -4.83 -19.22
CA SER A 347 33.37 -3.74 -20.11
C SER A 347 33.83 -4.22 -21.50
N ALA A 348 34.54 -5.35 -21.56
CA ALA A 348 34.96 -5.95 -22.82
C ALA A 348 33.77 -6.50 -23.61
N VAL A 349 32.78 -7.09 -22.93
CA VAL A 349 31.54 -7.60 -23.54
C VAL A 349 30.68 -6.45 -24.08
N GLN A 350 30.50 -5.38 -23.30
CA GLN A 350 29.76 -4.19 -23.71
C GLN A 350 30.36 -3.55 -24.96
N GLY A 351 31.69 -3.48 -25.04
CA GLY A 351 32.40 -2.98 -26.22
C GLY A 351 32.19 -3.81 -27.50
N GLN A 352 31.60 -5.01 -27.41
CA GLN A 352 31.32 -5.88 -28.56
C GLN A 352 29.82 -5.95 -28.92
N LYS A 353 28.93 -5.27 -28.20
CA LYS A 353 27.47 -5.34 -28.41
C LYS A 353 27.03 -4.98 -29.84
N SER A 354 27.78 -4.12 -30.52
CA SER A 354 27.50 -3.67 -31.89
C SER A 354 28.48 -4.22 -32.92
N ASN A 355 29.37 -5.14 -32.54
CA ASN A 355 30.48 -5.61 -33.37
C ASN A 355 30.23 -7.00 -33.95
N TYR A 356 28.99 -7.28 -34.33
CA TYR A 356 28.60 -8.48 -35.06
C TYR A 356 27.43 -8.13 -35.98
N ASP A 357 27.41 -8.74 -37.16
CA ASP A 357 26.31 -8.57 -38.10
C ASP A 357 25.20 -9.63 -37.87
N SER A 358 24.12 -9.51 -38.64
CA SER A 358 22.98 -10.42 -38.54
C SER A 358 23.35 -11.87 -38.92
N GLU A 359 24.26 -12.08 -39.86
CA GLU A 359 24.65 -13.41 -40.32
C GLU A 359 25.52 -14.12 -39.27
N GLU A 360 26.47 -13.41 -38.67
CA GLU A 360 27.29 -13.87 -37.55
C GLU A 360 26.39 -14.24 -36.35
N TYR A 361 25.41 -13.40 -36.03
CA TYR A 361 24.46 -13.67 -34.95
C TYR A 361 23.58 -14.90 -35.22
N GLU A 362 23.05 -15.08 -36.42
CA GLU A 362 22.22 -16.25 -36.73
C GLU A 362 23.04 -17.56 -36.69
N LYS A 363 24.31 -17.54 -37.14
CA LYS A 363 25.21 -18.70 -37.00
C LYS A 363 25.44 -19.06 -35.52
N PHE A 364 25.74 -18.05 -34.70
CA PHE A 364 25.90 -18.24 -33.26
C PHE A 364 24.63 -18.79 -32.61
N LYS A 365 23.48 -18.19 -32.92
CA LYS A 365 22.18 -18.59 -32.41
C LYS A 365 21.86 -20.04 -32.74
N GLN A 366 22.12 -20.50 -33.96
CA GLN A 366 21.92 -21.90 -34.34
C GLN A 366 22.76 -22.88 -33.52
N GLU A 367 24.02 -22.54 -33.21
CA GLU A 367 24.86 -23.40 -32.35
C GLU A 367 24.35 -23.43 -30.90
N VAL A 368 23.93 -22.28 -30.37
CA VAL A 368 23.32 -22.17 -29.04
C VAL A 368 22.01 -22.95 -28.95
N GLU A 369 21.14 -22.84 -29.95
CA GLU A 369 19.87 -23.59 -30.00
C GLU A 369 20.12 -25.09 -30.10
N LYS A 370 21.14 -25.54 -30.84
CA LYS A 370 21.54 -26.96 -30.85
C LYS A 370 22.00 -27.44 -29.48
N LEU A 371 22.79 -26.64 -28.75
CA LEU A 371 23.20 -26.98 -27.38
C LEU A 371 22.01 -27.04 -26.42
N ALA A 372 21.08 -26.08 -26.50
CA ALA A 372 19.85 -26.10 -25.71
C ALA A 372 19.01 -27.35 -26.04
N GLN A 373 18.85 -27.69 -27.32
CA GLN A 373 18.15 -28.92 -27.75
C GLN A 373 18.81 -30.20 -27.22
N LYS A 374 20.14 -30.27 -27.14
CA LYS A 374 20.83 -31.43 -26.52
C LYS A 374 20.41 -31.62 -25.06
N ARG A 375 20.19 -30.54 -24.29
CA ARG A 375 19.67 -30.61 -22.91
C ARG A 375 18.30 -31.28 -22.88
N HIS A 376 17.39 -30.84 -23.75
CA HIS A 376 16.04 -31.41 -23.82
C HIS A 376 16.08 -32.91 -24.14
N ALA A 377 16.94 -33.33 -25.08
CA ALA A 377 17.13 -34.74 -25.43
C ALA A 377 17.76 -35.59 -24.32
N HIS A 378 18.64 -35.00 -23.47
CA HIS A 378 19.19 -35.68 -22.31
C HIS A 378 18.13 -35.92 -21.22
N ASN A 379 17.29 -34.91 -20.94
CA ASN A 379 16.20 -35.03 -19.96
C ASN A 379 15.11 -36.05 -20.37
N GLU A 380 14.85 -36.23 -21.67
CA GLU A 380 13.94 -37.27 -22.18
C GLU A 380 14.51 -38.70 -22.05
N LYS A 381 15.83 -38.85 -21.99
CA LYS A 381 16.47 -40.17 -21.75
C LYS A 381 16.49 -40.52 -20.27
N ASP A 382 16.78 -39.55 -19.39
CA ASP A 382 16.80 -39.79 -17.95
C ASP A 382 15.40 -40.04 -17.36
N SER A 383 14.35 -39.48 -17.97
CA SER A 383 12.95 -39.80 -17.63
C SER A 383 12.46 -41.16 -18.16
N LYS A 384 13.21 -41.81 -19.06
CA LYS A 384 12.92 -43.17 -19.58
C LYS A 384 13.70 -44.27 -18.86
N ILE A 385 14.64 -43.92 -17.97
CA ILE A 385 15.35 -44.88 -17.11
C ILE A 385 14.66 -44.89 -15.74
N VAL A 386 13.43 -45.41 -15.69
CA VAL A 386 12.86 -45.94 -14.45
C VAL A 386 13.31 -47.40 -14.38
N PRO A 387 14.08 -47.84 -13.37
CA PRO A 387 14.37 -49.26 -13.23
C PRO A 387 13.05 -50.01 -13.00
N ILE A 388 12.80 -50.99 -13.87
CA ILE A 388 11.87 -52.08 -13.61
C ILE A 388 12.47 -52.89 -12.46
N SER A 389 12.28 -52.41 -11.22
CA SER A 389 12.54 -53.18 -10.00
C SER A 389 11.70 -52.62 -8.84
N ALA A 390 10.40 -52.68 -9.01
CA ALA A 390 9.42 -52.69 -7.92
C ALA A 390 8.13 -53.35 -8.41
N ILE A 391 8.26 -54.55 -8.99
CA ILE A 391 7.19 -55.55 -8.96
C ILE A 391 7.69 -56.64 -8.02
N ASN A 392 7.26 -56.53 -6.77
CA ASN A 392 6.76 -57.61 -5.92
C ASN A 392 6.25 -57.01 -4.62
#